data_AF-A0A962GKT4-F1
#
_entry.id   AF-A0A962GKT4-F1
#
_cell.length_a   1.000
_cell.length_b   1.000
_cell.length_c   1.000
_cell.angle_alpha   90.00
_cell.angle_beta   90.00
_cell.angle_gamma   90.00
#
_symmetry.space_group_name_H-M   'P 1'
#
loop_
_entity.id
_entity.type
_entity.pdbx_description
1 polymer ?
#
loop_
_entity_poly.entity_id
_entity_poly.type
_entity_poly.pdbx_seq_one_letter_code
_entity_poly.pdbx_strand_id
1 'polypeptide(L)'
;MKKILLLVIFLITNLTFAYENKSSPEYQAFMKDYENGLTDFLLQHESPDVNIEAINKKLTSLGIAPEEEKSLLDYQELGEMIDEIVKNETLSTRSLMIAAQICGFNQEMFNYCNFKAINKKLIQSEPKNLAVYLISLSKSYDNSDEEKIIELIKKMSKTEYTDTHFISSQELEEAIEQYIKNNTVPTKFIDEDIKQITNFSEALSPDVMKSLSENHDYYLFATYNMMFSFMGPFPRLRAITQTCKQYEQLAPECEKVANVMINHSKTMIFPMLGHAIKSEILTHYYSPEQIEKNNSEQQKLKSQFSCLTEIRMKKEHLLDEYLDPQYYNQWKKFVLVEGEFEAMKKMAQINYQKQLDIGNENAVNPQACFE
;
A
#
# COMPACT_ATOMS: atom_id res chain seq x y z
N MET A 1 -10.29 9.95 -8.05
CA MET A 1 -9.15 9.84 -7.12
C MET A 1 -9.49 10.08 -5.65
N LYS A 2 -9.92 11.29 -5.22
CA LYS A 2 -10.28 11.53 -3.80
C LYS A 2 -11.24 10.48 -3.25
N LYS A 3 -12.29 10.11 -3.99
CA LYS A 3 -13.28 9.09 -3.56
C LYS A 3 -12.73 7.66 -3.42
N ILE A 4 -11.76 7.24 -4.22
CA ILE A 4 -11.22 5.86 -4.19
C ILE A 4 -10.10 5.74 -3.16
N LEU A 5 -9.23 6.75 -3.05
CA LEU A 5 -8.27 6.84 -1.96
C LEU A 5 -8.99 7.00 -0.62
N LEU A 6 -10.07 7.80 -0.59
CA LEU A 6 -10.98 7.84 0.56
C LEU A 6 -11.60 6.46 0.79
N LEU A 7 -12.02 5.70 -0.22
CA LEU A 7 -12.64 4.39 -0.03
C LEU A 7 -11.67 3.32 0.47
N VAL A 8 -10.40 3.33 0.03
CA VAL A 8 -9.34 2.44 0.57
C VAL A 8 -8.95 2.85 1.99
N ILE A 9 -8.72 4.15 2.22
CA ILE A 9 -8.49 4.68 3.59
C ILE A 9 -9.71 4.40 4.48
N PHE A 10 -10.92 4.50 3.95
CA PHE A 10 -12.18 4.26 4.64
C PHE A 10 -12.42 2.77 4.89
N LEU A 11 -12.05 1.85 3.98
CA LEU A 11 -12.05 0.41 4.23
C LEU A 11 -11.06 0.07 5.37
N ILE A 12 -9.86 0.63 5.36
CA ILE A 12 -8.83 0.38 6.39
C ILE A 12 -9.22 1.01 7.74
N THR A 13 -9.86 2.18 7.75
CA THR A 13 -10.21 2.92 8.99
C THR A 13 -11.63 2.66 9.51
N ASN A 14 -12.57 2.19 8.68
CA ASN A 14 -13.96 1.91 9.09
C ASN A 14 -14.30 0.42 9.21
N LEU A 15 -13.49 -0.52 8.68
CA LEU A 15 -13.63 -1.91 9.10
C LEU A 15 -13.39 -2.08 10.61
N THR A 16 -12.73 -1.13 11.28
CA THR A 16 -12.65 -1.09 12.74
C THR A 16 -13.68 -0.13 13.36
N PHE A 17 -13.81 1.12 12.88
CA PHE A 17 -14.73 2.10 13.50
C PHE A 17 -16.23 1.90 13.23
N ALA A 18 -16.61 1.34 12.08
CA ALA A 18 -18.02 1.11 11.76
C ALA A 18 -18.51 -0.27 12.24
N TYR A 19 -17.60 -1.17 12.64
CA TYR A 19 -17.92 -2.36 13.43
C TYR A 19 -18.47 -1.97 14.80
N GLU A 20 -17.90 -0.96 15.46
CA GLU A 20 -18.27 -0.60 16.84
C GLU A 20 -19.75 -0.19 17.02
N ASN A 21 -20.40 0.36 15.99
CA ASN A 21 -21.75 0.94 16.13
C ASN A 21 -22.91 0.05 15.64
N LYS A 22 -22.66 -1.11 15.01
CA LYS A 22 -23.74 -1.93 14.39
C LYS A 22 -23.69 -3.44 14.63
N SER A 23 -22.56 -4.01 15.05
CA SER A 23 -22.47 -5.46 15.36
C SER A 23 -22.79 -5.76 16.82
N SER A 24 -23.01 -7.04 17.14
CA SER A 24 -23.19 -7.47 18.52
C SER A 24 -21.89 -7.28 19.32
N PRO A 25 -21.96 -6.96 20.64
CA PRO A 25 -20.77 -6.92 21.49
C PRO A 25 -20.01 -8.25 21.51
N GLU A 26 -20.73 -9.37 21.36
CA GLU A 26 -20.15 -10.71 21.28
C GLU A 26 -19.27 -10.87 20.02
N TYR A 27 -19.77 -10.42 18.87
CA TYR A 27 -19.01 -10.44 17.62
C TYR A 27 -17.79 -9.52 17.67
N GLN A 28 -17.93 -8.31 18.24
CA GLN A 28 -16.82 -7.38 18.40
C GLN A 28 -15.70 -7.97 19.28
N ALA A 29 -16.07 -8.59 20.41
CA ALA A 29 -15.12 -9.27 21.28
C ALA A 29 -14.44 -10.44 20.54
N PHE A 30 -15.21 -11.26 19.82
CA PHE A 30 -14.67 -12.36 19.03
C PHE A 30 -13.67 -11.88 17.97
N MET A 31 -14.01 -10.86 17.17
CA MET A 31 -13.12 -10.37 16.11
C MET A 31 -11.86 -9.73 16.68
N LYS A 32 -11.96 -9.04 17.83
CA LYS A 32 -10.79 -8.53 18.55
C LYS A 32 -9.86 -9.66 18.99
N ASP A 33 -10.40 -10.69 19.62
CA ASP A 33 -9.63 -11.87 20.04
C ASP A 33 -9.03 -12.60 18.83
N TYR A 34 -9.78 -12.70 17.74
CA TYR A 34 -9.35 -13.30 16.48
C TYR A 34 -8.16 -12.57 15.86
N GLU A 35 -8.24 -11.24 15.78
CA GLU A 35 -7.18 -10.40 15.24
C GLU A 35 -5.94 -10.37 16.12
N ASN A 36 -6.11 -10.40 17.44
CA ASN A 36 -5.01 -10.54 18.39
C ASN A 36 -4.33 -11.90 18.21
N GLY A 37 -5.10 -12.99 18.15
CA GLY A 37 -4.58 -14.34 17.91
C GLY A 37 -3.84 -14.45 16.58
N LEU A 38 -4.32 -13.82 15.51
CA LEU A 38 -3.61 -13.76 14.23
C LEU A 38 -2.28 -13.03 14.39
N THR A 39 -2.30 -11.88 15.08
CA THR A 39 -1.09 -11.07 15.30
C THR A 39 -0.05 -11.85 16.10
N ASP A 40 -0.46 -12.53 17.17
CA ASP A 40 0.42 -13.35 18.01
C ASP A 40 0.97 -14.56 17.25
N PHE A 41 0.13 -15.22 16.43
CA PHE A 41 0.56 -16.30 15.56
C PHE A 41 1.64 -15.84 14.57
N LEU A 42 1.45 -14.68 13.92
CA LEU A 42 2.42 -14.12 12.98
C LEU A 42 3.71 -13.63 13.67
N LEU A 43 3.61 -13.11 14.90
CA LEU A 43 4.78 -12.73 15.70
C LEU A 43 5.66 -13.94 16.08
N GLN A 44 5.07 -15.12 16.23
CA GLN A 44 5.77 -16.36 16.56
C GLN A 44 6.20 -17.18 15.33
N HIS A 45 5.89 -16.69 14.12
CA HIS A 45 6.23 -17.37 12.88
C HIS A 45 7.76 -17.45 12.69
N GLU A 46 8.25 -18.51 12.03
CA GLU A 46 9.71 -18.71 11.84
C GLU A 46 10.34 -17.73 10.85
N SER A 47 9.53 -17.17 9.96
CA SER A 47 9.99 -16.20 8.96
C SER A 47 10.14 -14.80 9.57
N PRO A 48 11.34 -14.21 9.53
CA PRO A 48 11.58 -12.86 10.04
C PRO A 48 10.78 -11.79 9.29
N ASP A 49 10.48 -12.02 8.00
CA ASP A 49 9.65 -11.11 7.21
C ASP A 49 8.20 -11.07 7.74
N VAL A 50 7.65 -12.23 8.10
CA VAL A 50 6.31 -12.33 8.70
C VAL A 50 6.26 -11.65 10.06
N ASN A 51 7.32 -11.77 10.87
CA ASN A 51 7.36 -11.11 12.18
C ASN A 51 7.35 -9.58 12.05
N ILE A 52 8.09 -8.99 11.09
CA ILE A 52 8.06 -7.53 10.86
C ILE A 52 6.66 -7.05 10.47
N GLU A 53 5.96 -7.79 9.63
CA GLU A 53 4.58 -7.49 9.24
C GLU A 53 3.62 -7.56 10.42
N ALA A 54 3.80 -8.55 11.29
CA ALA A 54 3.01 -8.68 12.52
C ALA A 54 3.25 -7.50 13.48
N ILE A 55 4.50 -7.06 13.66
CA ILE A 55 4.84 -5.87 14.45
C ILE A 55 4.18 -4.62 13.85
N ASN A 56 4.25 -4.46 12.53
CA ASN A 56 3.61 -3.35 11.82
C ASN A 56 2.08 -3.37 11.99
N LYS A 57 1.46 -4.56 11.96
CA LYS A 57 0.04 -4.74 12.26
C LYS A 57 -0.31 -4.30 13.67
N LYS A 58 0.43 -4.82 14.65
CA LYS A 58 0.22 -4.49 16.07
C LYS A 58 0.27 -2.97 16.28
N LEU A 59 1.30 -2.30 15.78
CA LEU A 59 1.46 -0.86 15.91
C LEU A 59 0.35 -0.05 15.19
N THR A 60 -0.06 -0.47 14.00
CA THR A 60 -1.11 0.25 13.24
C THR A 60 -2.47 0.11 13.88
N SER A 61 -2.83 -1.08 14.37
CA SER A 61 -4.09 -1.32 15.09
C SER A 61 -4.22 -0.43 16.33
N LEU A 62 -3.10 -0.05 16.94
CA LEU A 62 -3.08 0.76 18.16
C LEU A 62 -3.07 2.27 17.88
N GLY A 63 -2.68 2.69 16.67
CA GLY A 63 -2.84 4.09 16.23
C GLY A 63 -4.29 4.56 16.23
N ILE A 64 -5.24 3.63 16.15
CA ILE A 64 -6.69 3.88 16.19
C ILE A 64 -7.36 3.42 17.50
N ALA A 65 -6.62 2.78 18.40
CA ALA A 65 -7.15 2.28 19.67
C ALA A 65 -7.28 3.40 20.72
N PRO A 66 -8.13 3.22 21.75
CA PRO A 66 -8.18 4.10 22.91
C PRO A 66 -6.81 4.21 23.61
N GLU A 67 -6.55 5.36 24.24
CA GLU A 67 -5.24 5.64 24.87
C GLU A 67 -4.85 4.62 25.96
N GLU A 68 -5.84 4.07 26.65
CA GLU A 68 -5.68 3.01 27.64
C GLU A 68 -5.05 1.75 27.05
N GLU A 69 -5.43 1.37 25.82
CA GLU A 69 -4.87 0.20 25.14
C GLU A 69 -3.45 0.47 24.63
N LYS A 70 -3.16 1.71 24.20
CA LYS A 70 -1.79 2.09 23.79
C LYS A 70 -0.81 2.00 24.96
N SER A 71 -1.27 2.30 26.18
CA SER A 71 -0.42 2.24 27.37
C SER A 71 0.02 0.82 27.76
N LEU A 72 -0.60 -0.21 27.18
CA LEU A 72 -0.25 -1.62 27.41
C LEU A 72 0.88 -2.12 26.50
N LEU A 73 1.32 -1.31 25.53
CA LEU A 73 2.43 -1.68 24.67
C LEU A 73 3.79 -1.51 25.36
N ASP A 74 4.59 -2.55 25.24
CA ASP A 74 6.02 -2.45 25.47
C ASP A 74 6.74 -2.05 24.16
N TYR A 75 6.84 -0.75 23.92
CA TYR A 75 7.58 -0.21 22.77
C TYR A 75 9.07 -0.57 22.80
N GLN A 76 9.64 -0.82 23.98
CA GLN A 76 11.01 -1.26 24.11
C GLN A 76 11.15 -2.70 23.61
N GLU A 77 10.29 -3.62 24.06
CA GLU A 77 10.25 -5.01 23.59
C GLU A 77 10.09 -5.07 22.06
N LEU A 78 9.14 -4.30 21.50
CA LEU A 78 8.95 -4.24 20.04
C LEU A 78 10.20 -3.72 19.32
N GLY A 79 10.85 -2.68 19.85
CA GLY A 79 12.06 -2.11 19.26
C GLY A 79 13.24 -3.08 19.25
N GLU A 80 13.46 -3.75 20.38
CA GLU A 80 14.48 -4.79 20.53
C GLU A 80 14.23 -5.98 19.61
N MET A 81 12.96 -6.40 19.45
CA MET A 81 12.59 -7.43 18.48
C MET A 81 12.91 -7.03 17.04
N ILE A 82 12.58 -5.80 16.62
CA ILE A 82 12.96 -5.31 15.28
C ILE A 82 14.47 -5.35 15.12
N ASP A 83 15.23 -4.85 16.09
CA ASP A 83 16.70 -4.81 16.04
C ASP A 83 17.33 -6.20 15.99
N GLU A 84 16.72 -7.21 16.59
CA GLU A 84 17.14 -8.61 16.44
C GLU A 84 16.80 -9.16 15.06
N ILE A 85 15.56 -8.98 14.59
CA ILE A 85 15.09 -9.48 13.30
C ILE A 85 15.93 -8.94 12.14
N VAL A 86 16.25 -7.63 12.15
CA VAL A 86 17.02 -6.98 11.07
C VAL A 86 18.48 -7.43 10.99
N LYS A 87 19.00 -8.16 11.99
CA LYS A 87 20.31 -8.83 11.89
C LYS A 87 20.27 -9.99 10.91
N ASN A 88 19.10 -10.55 10.62
CA ASN A 88 18.96 -11.62 9.63
C ASN A 88 19.32 -11.11 8.22
N GLU A 89 20.29 -11.74 7.56
CA GLU A 89 20.79 -11.33 6.24
C GLU A 89 19.86 -11.63 5.07
N THR A 90 18.84 -12.47 5.26
CA THR A 90 17.86 -12.82 4.21
C THR A 90 16.59 -11.98 4.27
N LEU A 91 16.50 -10.99 5.17
CA LEU A 91 15.32 -10.14 5.32
C LEU A 91 15.02 -9.40 4.00
N SER A 92 13.77 -9.44 3.56
CA SER A 92 13.36 -8.79 2.31
C SER A 92 13.48 -7.27 2.35
N THR A 93 13.60 -6.64 1.18
CA THR A 93 13.58 -5.17 1.07
C THR A 93 12.29 -4.60 1.65
N ARG A 94 11.14 -5.24 1.44
CA ARG A 94 9.85 -4.82 1.98
C ARG A 94 9.89 -4.72 3.52
N SER A 95 10.34 -5.77 4.19
CA SER A 95 10.46 -5.79 5.64
C SER A 95 11.48 -4.76 6.15
N LEU A 96 12.59 -4.57 5.44
CA LEU A 96 13.53 -3.48 5.76
C LEU A 96 12.89 -2.09 5.62
N MET A 97 12.03 -1.88 4.60
CA MET A 97 11.29 -0.62 4.43
C MET A 97 10.28 -0.41 5.57
N ILE A 98 9.55 -1.45 5.97
CA ILE A 98 8.60 -1.41 7.10
C ILE A 98 9.34 -1.11 8.41
N ALA A 99 10.41 -1.86 8.71
CA ALA A 99 11.24 -1.65 9.89
C ALA A 99 11.82 -0.23 9.92
N ALA A 100 12.35 0.26 8.80
CA ALA A 100 12.86 1.63 8.68
C ALA A 100 11.76 2.68 8.88
N GLN A 101 10.53 2.41 8.42
CA GLN A 101 9.39 3.31 8.63
C GLN A 101 8.97 3.37 10.09
N ILE A 102 8.82 2.21 10.74
CA ILE A 102 8.47 2.10 12.17
C ILE A 102 9.52 2.86 12.99
N CYS A 103 10.79 2.49 12.84
CA CYS A 103 11.90 3.08 13.60
C CYS A 103 12.21 4.52 13.24
N GLY A 104 11.90 4.93 12.01
CA GLY A 104 12.13 6.27 11.52
C GLY A 104 11.06 7.26 11.95
N PHE A 105 9.82 6.83 12.19
CA PHE A 105 8.70 7.78 12.27
C PHE A 105 7.72 7.56 13.41
N ASN A 106 7.75 6.41 14.08
CA ASN A 106 7.03 6.25 15.34
C ASN A 106 7.88 6.86 16.46
N GLN A 107 7.33 7.84 17.19
CA GLN A 107 8.08 8.63 18.16
C GLN A 107 8.44 7.80 19.39
N GLU A 108 7.54 6.90 19.77
CA GLU A 108 7.65 5.99 20.89
C GLU A 108 8.72 4.92 20.63
N MET A 109 8.86 4.46 19.39
CA MET A 109 9.84 3.45 18.96
C MET A 109 11.24 4.01 18.69
N PHE A 110 11.37 5.32 18.43
CA PHE A 110 12.63 5.91 17.93
C PHE A 110 13.84 5.63 18.85
N ASN A 111 13.62 5.55 20.17
CA ASN A 111 14.69 5.31 21.14
C ASN A 111 15.04 3.82 21.32
N TYR A 112 14.23 2.91 20.78
CA TYR A 112 14.34 1.47 21.03
C TYR A 112 14.80 0.68 19.81
N CYS A 113 15.10 1.34 18.69
CA CYS A 113 15.67 0.66 17.54
C CYS A 113 16.75 1.45 16.82
N ASN A 114 17.66 0.71 16.20
CA ASN A 114 18.80 1.24 15.49
C ASN A 114 18.44 1.62 14.06
N PHE A 115 17.62 2.68 13.92
CA PHE A 115 17.19 3.21 12.62
C PHE A 115 18.36 3.40 11.64
N LYS A 116 19.52 3.87 12.11
CA LYS A 116 20.70 4.10 11.27
C LYS A 116 21.22 2.80 10.65
N ALA A 117 21.29 1.72 11.42
CA ALA A 117 21.70 0.41 10.92
C ALA A 117 20.67 -0.17 9.94
N ILE A 118 19.39 -0.14 10.31
CA ILE A 118 18.28 -0.62 9.48
C ILE A 118 18.26 0.10 8.13
N ASN A 119 18.28 1.42 8.14
CA ASN A 119 18.23 2.23 6.93
C ASN A 119 19.49 2.05 6.05
N LYS A 120 20.66 1.83 6.66
CA LYS A 120 21.87 1.46 5.89
C LYS A 120 21.67 0.13 5.16
N LYS A 121 21.14 -0.89 5.85
CA LYS A 121 20.86 -2.21 5.27
C LYS A 121 19.80 -2.12 4.17
N LEU A 122 18.75 -1.33 4.38
CA LEU A 122 17.72 -1.05 3.38
C LEU A 122 18.30 -0.45 2.09
N ILE A 123 19.15 0.58 2.19
CA ILE A 123 19.80 1.17 1.00
C ILE A 123 20.71 0.15 0.31
N GLN A 124 21.35 -0.74 1.07
CA GLN A 124 22.24 -1.77 0.54
C GLN A 124 21.49 -2.91 -0.16
N SER A 125 20.26 -3.23 0.24
CA SER A 125 19.49 -4.30 -0.39
C SER A 125 19.10 -3.94 -1.83
N GLU A 126 18.71 -2.69 -2.08
CA GLU A 126 18.33 -2.21 -3.41
C GLU A 126 18.83 -0.78 -3.70
N PRO A 127 20.15 -0.57 -3.89
CA PRO A 127 20.72 0.76 -4.07
C PRO A 127 20.26 1.49 -5.33
N LYS A 128 19.68 0.76 -6.29
CA LYS A 128 19.12 1.24 -7.55
C LYS A 128 17.63 1.56 -7.48
N ASN A 129 16.95 1.24 -6.38
CA ASN A 129 15.56 1.59 -6.15
C ASN A 129 15.51 3.00 -5.51
N LEU A 130 14.73 3.92 -6.07
CA LEU A 130 14.57 5.26 -5.51
C LEU A 130 13.89 5.23 -4.14
N ALA A 131 12.97 4.29 -3.91
CA ALA A 131 12.10 4.28 -2.74
C ALA A 131 12.89 4.09 -1.43
N VAL A 132 14.01 3.37 -1.45
CA VAL A 132 14.84 3.09 -0.26
C VAL A 132 15.50 4.35 0.32
N TYR A 133 15.62 5.42 -0.46
CA TYR A 133 16.19 6.69 -0.03
C TYR A 133 15.16 7.65 0.58
N LEU A 134 13.86 7.43 0.34
CA LEU A 134 12.80 8.38 0.72
C LEU A 134 12.67 8.57 2.24
N ILE A 135 12.91 7.50 3.00
CA ILE A 135 12.90 7.54 4.47
C ILE A 135 14.04 8.42 4.99
N SER A 136 15.26 8.20 4.49
CA SER A 136 16.43 9.02 4.82
C SER A 136 16.24 10.48 4.44
N LEU A 137 15.67 10.75 3.26
CA LEU A 137 15.44 12.10 2.78
C LEU A 137 14.45 12.84 3.69
N SER A 138 13.38 12.15 4.09
CA SER A 138 12.38 12.71 5.00
C SER A 138 12.96 13.03 6.37
N LYS A 139 13.75 12.13 6.96
CA LYS A 139 14.45 12.39 8.22
C LYS A 139 15.45 13.55 8.12
N SER A 140 16.20 13.61 7.03
CA SER A 140 17.17 14.70 6.80
C SER A 140 16.46 16.05 6.65
N TYR A 141 15.32 16.05 5.96
CA TYR A 141 14.45 17.22 5.82
C TYR A 141 13.87 17.67 7.17
N ASP A 142 13.30 16.75 7.97
CA ASP A 142 12.76 17.04 9.30
C ASP A 142 13.83 17.59 10.26
N ASN A 143 15.08 17.13 10.12
CA ASN A 143 16.23 17.60 10.91
C ASN A 143 16.94 18.82 10.32
N SER A 144 16.48 19.34 9.17
CA SER A 144 17.16 20.43 8.45
C SER A 144 18.65 20.17 8.14
N ASP A 145 19.00 18.90 7.87
CA ASP A 145 20.35 18.48 7.48
C ASP A 145 20.56 18.68 5.97
N GLU A 146 20.88 19.92 5.59
CA GLU A 146 21.04 20.33 4.20
C GLU A 146 22.09 19.52 3.42
N GLU A 147 23.23 19.23 4.05
CA GLU A 147 24.29 18.44 3.42
C GLU A 147 23.78 17.04 3.05
N LYS A 148 23.06 16.40 3.99
CA LYS A 148 22.50 15.07 3.77
C LYS A 148 21.38 15.07 2.74
N ILE A 149 20.53 16.10 2.73
CA ILE A 149 19.49 16.28 1.71
C ILE A 149 20.12 16.34 0.30
N ILE A 150 21.15 17.17 0.12
CA ILE A 150 21.87 17.31 -1.15
C ILE A 150 22.52 15.98 -1.56
N GLU A 151 23.18 15.29 -0.63
CA GLU A 151 23.79 13.97 -0.87
C GLU A 151 22.75 12.94 -1.34
N LEU A 152 21.60 12.88 -0.68
CA LEU A 152 20.54 11.92 -0.97
C LEU A 152 19.91 12.17 -2.34
N ILE A 153 19.59 13.42 -2.70
CA ILE A 153 19.06 13.73 -4.04
C ILE A 153 20.06 13.36 -5.13
N LYS A 154 21.37 13.59 -4.91
CA LYS A 154 22.43 13.18 -5.84
C LYS A 154 22.55 11.66 -5.97
N LYS A 155 22.22 10.89 -4.94
CA LYS A 155 22.14 9.43 -5.01
C LYS A 155 20.88 8.97 -5.72
N MET A 156 19.73 9.54 -5.37
CA MET A 156 18.44 9.25 -5.99
C MET A 156 18.43 9.58 -7.49
N SER A 157 19.14 10.60 -7.95
CA SER A 157 19.25 10.89 -9.39
C SER A 157 20.03 9.84 -10.21
N LYS A 158 20.65 8.87 -9.54
CA LYS A 158 21.38 7.73 -10.14
C LYS A 158 20.63 6.40 -10.03
N THR A 159 19.44 6.39 -9.42
CA THR A 159 18.61 5.18 -9.33
C THR A 159 17.98 4.86 -10.68
N GLU A 160 17.59 3.60 -10.86
CA GLU A 160 17.10 3.09 -12.16
C GLU A 160 15.58 2.89 -12.17
N TYR A 161 14.98 2.64 -11.00
CA TYR A 161 13.55 2.37 -10.88
C TYR A 161 13.02 2.84 -9.51
N THR A 162 11.70 2.79 -9.34
CA THR A 162 11.03 3.01 -8.06
C THR A 162 10.03 1.89 -7.78
N ASP A 163 10.19 1.20 -6.66
CA ASP A 163 9.27 0.16 -6.19
C ASP A 163 9.11 0.26 -4.67
N THR A 164 7.87 0.34 -4.19
CA THR A 164 7.58 0.35 -2.75
C THR A 164 7.40 -1.04 -2.17
N HIS A 165 7.46 -2.08 -3.00
CA HIS A 165 7.19 -3.47 -2.58
C HIS A 165 5.89 -3.59 -1.79
N PHE A 166 4.82 -2.90 -2.23
CA PHE A 166 3.61 -2.76 -1.43
C PHE A 166 2.74 -4.03 -1.39
N ILE A 167 2.99 -5.03 -2.23
CA ILE A 167 2.32 -6.33 -2.16
C ILE A 167 2.94 -7.21 -1.07
N SER A 168 2.11 -7.92 -0.30
CA SER A 168 2.53 -8.90 0.72
C SER A 168 3.40 -10.02 0.13
N SER A 169 4.31 -10.56 0.96
CA SER A 169 5.11 -11.73 0.58
C SER A 169 4.26 -13.00 0.54
N GLN A 170 4.73 -14.02 -0.19
CA GLN A 170 4.03 -15.30 -0.25
C GLN A 170 4.00 -16.00 1.11
N GLU A 171 5.09 -15.89 1.88
CA GLU A 171 5.22 -16.49 3.20
C GLU A 171 4.20 -15.91 4.20
N LEU A 172 3.91 -14.60 4.10
CA LEU A 172 2.88 -13.97 4.92
C LEU A 172 1.49 -14.51 4.57
N GLU A 173 1.22 -14.69 3.29
CA GLU A 173 -0.07 -15.22 2.83
C GLU A 173 -0.28 -16.65 3.30
N GLU A 174 0.72 -17.51 3.13
CA GLU A 174 0.68 -18.89 3.61
C GLU A 174 0.45 -18.94 5.14
N ALA A 175 1.08 -18.05 5.90
CA ALA A 175 0.87 -17.94 7.34
C ALA A 175 -0.56 -17.50 7.70
N ILE A 176 -1.12 -16.50 7.00
CA ILE A 176 -2.51 -16.04 7.19
C ILE A 176 -3.49 -17.17 6.85
N GLU A 177 -3.30 -17.86 5.73
CA GLU A 177 -4.13 -18.98 5.31
C GLU A 177 -4.09 -20.11 6.35
N GLN A 178 -2.90 -20.45 6.85
CA GLN A 178 -2.72 -21.44 7.91
C GLN A 178 -3.48 -21.05 9.19
N TYR A 179 -3.39 -19.78 9.61
CA TYR A 179 -4.11 -19.31 10.79
C TYR A 179 -5.62 -19.44 10.62
N ILE A 180 -6.17 -18.98 9.49
CA ILE A 180 -7.61 -19.01 9.22
C ILE A 180 -8.12 -20.45 9.20
N LYS A 181 -7.40 -21.35 8.54
CA LYS A 181 -7.76 -22.78 8.48
C LYS A 181 -7.82 -23.44 9.85
N ASN A 182 -6.95 -23.02 10.78
CA ASN A 182 -6.89 -23.57 12.13
C ASN A 182 -7.82 -22.84 13.12
N ASN A 183 -8.29 -21.65 12.76
CA ASN A 183 -9.15 -20.80 13.57
C ASN A 183 -10.32 -20.33 12.69
N THR A 184 -11.27 -21.23 12.43
CA THR A 184 -12.42 -20.92 11.57
C THR A 184 -13.39 -19.99 12.30
N VAL A 185 -13.92 -18.98 11.59
CA VAL A 185 -14.95 -18.09 12.16
C VAL A 185 -16.26 -18.87 12.37
N PRO A 186 -16.84 -18.86 13.59
CA PRO A 186 -18.12 -19.51 13.84
C PRO A 186 -19.23 -19.01 12.90
N THR A 187 -20.04 -19.90 12.35
CA THR A 187 -21.11 -19.56 11.39
C THR A 187 -22.02 -18.43 11.86
N LYS A 188 -22.31 -18.36 13.18
CA LYS A 188 -23.12 -17.27 13.77
C LYS A 188 -22.55 -15.87 13.54
N PHE A 189 -21.24 -15.75 13.34
CA PHE A 189 -20.53 -14.50 13.10
C PHE A 189 -20.32 -14.21 11.61
N ILE A 190 -20.40 -15.23 10.75
CA ILE A 190 -20.33 -15.07 9.29
C ILE A 190 -21.47 -14.19 8.78
N ASP A 191 -22.69 -14.43 9.28
CA ASP A 191 -23.86 -13.62 8.89
C ASP A 191 -23.72 -12.16 9.35
N GLU A 192 -23.12 -11.92 10.52
CA GLU A 192 -22.82 -10.57 10.99
C GLU A 192 -21.76 -9.89 10.12
N ASP A 193 -20.71 -10.60 9.74
CA ASP A 193 -19.63 -10.09 8.87
C ASP A 193 -20.16 -9.74 7.47
N ILE A 194 -20.94 -10.63 6.85
CA ILE A 194 -21.60 -10.37 5.56
C ILE A 194 -22.55 -9.17 5.65
N LYS A 195 -23.29 -9.05 6.75
CA LYS A 195 -24.16 -7.89 6.99
C LYS A 195 -23.35 -6.59 7.11
N GLN A 196 -22.14 -6.64 7.67
CA GLN A 196 -21.28 -5.47 7.71
C GLN A 196 -20.82 -5.08 6.31
N ILE A 197 -20.29 -6.02 5.53
CA ILE A 197 -19.83 -5.78 4.14
C ILE A 197 -20.95 -5.15 3.30
N THR A 198 -22.16 -5.71 3.37
CA THR A 198 -23.33 -5.23 2.62
C THR A 198 -23.86 -3.87 3.09
N ASN A 199 -23.58 -3.44 4.32
CA ASN A 199 -23.89 -2.08 4.77
C ASN A 199 -22.97 -1.03 4.12
N PHE A 200 -21.79 -1.42 3.63
CA PHE A 200 -20.80 -0.52 3.05
C PHE A 200 -20.86 -0.42 1.53
N SER A 201 -21.36 -1.45 0.85
CA SER A 201 -21.51 -1.42 -0.60
C SER A 201 -22.95 -1.09 -1.02
N GLU A 202 -23.10 -0.46 -2.18
CA GLU A 202 -24.32 -0.66 -2.97
C GLU A 202 -24.49 -2.18 -3.16
N ALA A 203 -25.73 -2.67 -3.17
CA ALA A 203 -26.05 -4.09 -2.98
C ALA A 203 -25.09 -5.03 -3.75
N LEU A 204 -24.38 -5.90 -3.03
CA LEU A 204 -23.57 -6.95 -3.64
C LEU A 204 -24.45 -7.80 -4.55
N SER A 205 -23.91 -8.26 -5.68
CA SER A 205 -24.66 -9.17 -6.54
C SER A 205 -25.02 -10.47 -5.79
N PRO A 206 -26.17 -11.12 -6.09
CA PRO A 206 -26.58 -12.36 -5.42
C PRO A 206 -25.53 -13.47 -5.51
N ASP A 207 -24.79 -13.54 -6.61
CA ASP A 207 -23.74 -14.55 -6.82
C ASP A 207 -22.54 -14.30 -5.90
N VAL A 208 -22.14 -13.03 -5.70
CA VAL A 208 -21.10 -12.67 -4.75
C VAL A 208 -21.56 -12.90 -3.32
N MET A 209 -22.80 -12.56 -2.97
CA MET A 209 -23.38 -12.84 -1.65
C MET A 209 -23.36 -14.33 -1.32
N LYS A 210 -23.74 -15.17 -2.27
CA LYS A 210 -23.70 -16.63 -2.13
C LYS A 210 -22.26 -17.12 -1.98
N SER A 211 -21.35 -16.66 -2.84
CA SER A 211 -19.93 -17.02 -2.79
C SER A 211 -19.27 -16.63 -1.46
N LEU A 212 -19.62 -15.46 -0.90
CA LEU A 212 -19.13 -15.00 0.40
C LEU A 212 -19.55 -15.91 1.54
N SER A 213 -20.81 -16.35 1.55
CA SER A 213 -21.31 -17.28 2.56
C SER A 213 -20.67 -18.67 2.44
N GLU A 214 -20.47 -19.16 1.21
CA GLU A 214 -19.90 -20.49 0.94
C GLU A 214 -18.37 -20.54 1.12
N ASN A 215 -17.67 -19.41 1.00
CA ASN A 215 -16.20 -19.32 1.01
C ASN A 215 -15.68 -18.24 1.99
N HIS A 216 -16.32 -18.08 3.14
CA HIS A 216 -16.00 -17.00 4.08
C HIS A 216 -14.52 -16.98 4.52
N ASP A 217 -13.92 -18.13 4.81
CA ASP A 217 -12.50 -18.22 5.18
C ASP A 217 -11.58 -17.62 4.11
N TYR A 218 -11.90 -17.83 2.84
CA TYR A 218 -11.15 -17.25 1.74
C TYR A 218 -11.35 -15.72 1.65
N TYR A 219 -12.57 -15.24 1.88
CA TYR A 219 -12.84 -13.80 1.97
C TYR A 219 -12.01 -13.15 3.07
N LEU A 220 -11.94 -13.80 4.24
CA LEU A 220 -11.16 -13.32 5.37
C LEU A 220 -9.67 -13.27 5.02
N PHE A 221 -9.17 -14.30 4.33
CA PHE A 221 -7.80 -14.33 3.78
C PHE A 221 -7.54 -13.16 2.82
N ALA A 222 -8.40 -12.95 1.82
CA ALA A 222 -8.26 -11.86 0.86
C ALA A 222 -8.27 -10.49 1.55
N THR A 223 -9.14 -10.32 2.55
CA THR A 223 -9.24 -9.09 3.35
C THR A 223 -7.95 -8.82 4.12
N TYR A 224 -7.40 -9.82 4.82
CA TYR A 224 -6.14 -9.65 5.53
C TYR A 224 -4.97 -9.38 4.58
N ASN A 225 -4.83 -10.10 3.47
CA ASN A 225 -3.75 -9.85 2.50
C ASN A 225 -3.81 -8.44 1.92
N MET A 226 -5.01 -7.98 1.60
CA MET A 226 -5.23 -6.62 1.14
C MET A 226 -4.84 -5.61 2.23
N MET A 227 -5.28 -5.83 3.47
CA MET A 227 -4.93 -4.99 4.61
C MET A 227 -3.40 -4.90 4.79
N PHE A 228 -2.67 -6.03 4.84
CA PHE A 228 -1.21 -6.04 4.94
C PHE A 228 -0.52 -5.35 3.76
N SER A 229 -1.05 -5.50 2.55
CA SER A 229 -0.53 -4.79 1.38
C SER A 229 -0.68 -3.26 1.53
N PHE A 230 -1.83 -2.78 2.01
CA PHE A 230 -2.07 -1.35 2.26
C PHE A 230 -1.48 -0.81 3.57
N MET A 231 -1.03 -1.68 4.47
CA MET A 231 -0.24 -1.32 5.65
C MET A 231 1.27 -1.30 5.36
N GLY A 232 1.65 -1.71 4.14
CA GLY A 232 3.03 -1.71 3.69
C GLY A 232 3.69 -0.33 3.73
N PRO A 233 4.97 -0.25 3.34
CA PRO A 233 5.74 0.96 3.49
C PRO A 233 5.25 2.04 2.54
N PHE A 234 4.59 3.08 3.08
CA PHE A 234 4.17 4.25 2.31
C PHE A 234 5.20 5.36 2.47
N PRO A 235 5.96 5.69 1.42
CA PRO A 235 7.01 6.68 1.54
C PRO A 235 6.42 8.06 1.82
N ARG A 236 7.11 8.83 2.65
CA ARG A 236 6.80 10.25 2.87
C ARG A 236 7.29 11.06 1.67
N LEU A 237 6.39 11.34 0.75
CA LEU A 237 6.71 11.96 -0.54
C LEU A 237 6.85 13.49 -0.45
N ARG A 238 6.47 14.10 0.69
CA ARG A 238 6.59 15.55 0.89
C ARG A 238 8.04 16.03 0.76
N ALA A 239 8.99 15.30 1.37
CA ALA A 239 10.38 15.75 1.47
C ALA A 239 11.04 15.91 0.09
N ILE A 240 10.76 15.00 -0.85
CA ILE A 240 11.31 15.08 -2.21
C ILE A 240 10.75 16.27 -2.98
N THR A 241 9.44 16.52 -2.89
CA THR A 241 8.82 17.69 -3.55
C THR A 241 9.34 19.00 -2.97
N GLN A 242 9.45 19.10 -1.64
CA GLN A 242 9.96 20.31 -0.99
C GLN A 242 11.43 20.55 -1.30
N THR A 243 12.25 19.49 -1.28
CA THR A 243 13.68 19.59 -1.62
C THR A 243 13.87 20.10 -3.05
N CYS A 244 13.15 19.51 -4.01
CA CYS A 244 13.27 19.92 -5.41
C CYS A 244 12.72 21.32 -5.71
N LYS A 245 11.90 21.87 -4.81
CA LYS A 245 11.44 23.26 -4.87
C LYS A 245 12.41 24.24 -4.23
N GLN A 246 13.00 23.87 -3.10
CA GLN A 246 13.82 24.76 -2.27
C GLN A 246 15.25 24.92 -2.81
N TYR A 247 15.86 23.85 -3.34
CA TYR A 247 17.26 23.83 -3.70
C TYR A 247 17.44 23.90 -5.22
N GLU A 248 17.51 25.13 -5.74
CA GLU A 248 17.61 25.40 -7.18
C GLU A 248 18.79 24.68 -7.84
N GLN A 249 19.92 24.61 -7.13
CA GLN A 249 21.14 23.94 -7.60
C GLN A 249 20.97 22.43 -7.83
N LEU A 250 19.88 21.81 -7.35
CA LEU A 250 19.57 20.40 -7.53
C LEU A 250 18.56 20.15 -8.66
N ALA A 251 18.16 21.18 -9.43
CA ALA A 251 17.19 21.03 -10.50
C ALA A 251 17.52 19.88 -11.48
N PRO A 252 18.77 19.69 -11.97
CA PRO A 252 19.10 18.58 -12.86
C PRO A 252 18.94 17.21 -12.21
N GLU A 253 19.32 17.05 -10.94
CA GLU A 253 19.16 15.81 -10.19
C GLU A 253 17.68 15.51 -9.91
N CYS A 254 16.92 16.53 -9.53
CA CYS A 254 15.49 16.44 -9.29
C CYS A 254 14.70 16.09 -10.56
N GLU A 255 15.14 16.58 -11.73
CA GLU A 255 14.55 16.19 -13.00
C GLU A 255 14.79 14.71 -13.32
N LYS A 256 15.99 14.19 -13.06
CA LYS A 256 16.29 12.76 -13.21
C LYS A 256 15.45 11.90 -12.29
N VAL A 257 15.34 12.30 -11.02
CA VAL A 257 14.46 11.68 -10.02
C VAL A 257 13.01 11.63 -10.51
N ALA A 258 12.48 12.76 -11.00
CA ALA A 258 11.13 12.84 -11.54
C ALA A 258 10.95 11.91 -12.75
N ASN A 259 11.93 11.85 -13.65
CA ASN A 259 11.87 10.97 -14.82
C ASN A 259 11.89 9.48 -14.44
N VAL A 260 12.62 9.07 -13.40
CA VAL A 260 12.56 7.69 -12.86
C VAL A 260 11.17 7.40 -12.29
N MET A 261 10.60 8.33 -11.51
CA MET A 261 9.25 8.19 -10.95
C MET A 261 8.17 8.09 -12.04
N ILE A 262 8.31 8.84 -13.14
CA ILE A 262 7.37 8.83 -14.29
C ILE A 262 7.47 7.55 -15.11
N ASN A 263 8.69 7.14 -15.48
CA ASN A 263 8.88 6.12 -16.53
C ASN A 263 9.25 4.73 -16.00
N HIS A 264 9.72 4.64 -14.75
CA HIS A 264 10.31 3.41 -14.19
C HIS A 264 9.75 3.11 -12.80
N SER A 265 8.47 3.38 -12.58
CA SER A 265 7.77 3.06 -11.34
C SER A 265 6.82 1.88 -11.52
N LYS A 266 6.78 0.99 -10.51
CA LYS A 266 5.73 -0.02 -10.41
C LYS A 266 4.49 0.45 -9.65
N THR A 267 4.54 1.58 -8.96
CA THR A 267 3.41 2.14 -8.20
C THR A 267 2.85 3.38 -8.90
N MET A 268 1.54 3.45 -9.10
CA MET A 268 0.83 4.50 -9.85
C MET A 268 0.96 5.90 -9.24
N ILE A 269 1.22 5.99 -7.93
CA ILE A 269 1.38 7.28 -7.26
C ILE A 269 2.65 8.01 -7.70
N PHE A 270 3.73 7.30 -8.03
CA PHE A 270 5.00 7.93 -8.37
C PHE A 270 4.95 8.66 -9.71
N PRO A 271 4.34 8.13 -10.80
CA PRO A 271 4.24 8.91 -12.03
C PRO A 271 3.50 10.24 -11.85
N MET A 272 2.40 10.25 -11.08
CA MET A 272 1.66 11.48 -10.78
C MET A 272 2.52 12.51 -10.03
N LEU A 273 3.30 12.04 -9.05
CA LEU A 273 4.20 12.89 -8.26
C LEU A 273 5.44 13.31 -9.04
N GLY A 274 5.99 12.44 -9.89
CA GLY A 274 7.10 12.76 -10.76
C GLY A 274 6.72 13.91 -11.70
N HIS A 275 5.53 13.88 -12.30
CA HIS A 275 5.03 15.02 -13.07
C HIS A 275 4.87 16.29 -12.22
N ALA A 276 4.41 16.18 -10.97
CA ALA A 276 4.28 17.33 -10.08
C ALA A 276 5.65 17.96 -9.73
N ILE A 277 6.64 17.13 -9.38
CA ILE A 277 8.03 17.56 -9.14
C ILE A 277 8.59 18.22 -10.40
N LYS A 278 8.39 17.60 -11.57
CA LYS A 278 8.83 18.13 -12.85
C LYS A 278 8.17 19.48 -13.16
N SER A 279 6.88 19.67 -12.88
CA SER A 279 6.22 20.98 -13.05
C SER A 279 6.84 22.06 -12.16
N GLU A 280 7.16 21.76 -10.90
CA GLU A 280 7.81 22.73 -10.00
C GLU A 280 9.18 23.13 -10.57
N ILE A 281 10.01 22.18 -11.00
CA ILE A 281 11.32 22.47 -11.62
C ILE A 281 11.14 23.30 -12.89
N LEU A 282 10.23 22.90 -13.79
CA LEU A 282 10.04 23.57 -15.07
C LEU A 282 9.57 25.03 -14.91
N THR A 283 8.73 25.31 -13.91
CA THR A 283 8.22 26.65 -13.61
C THR A 283 9.33 27.64 -13.25
N HIS A 284 10.46 27.15 -12.73
CA HIS A 284 11.56 27.98 -12.26
C HIS A 284 12.73 28.10 -13.26
N TYR A 285 12.95 27.11 -14.15
CA TYR A 285 14.21 27.02 -14.91
C TYR A 285 14.07 26.82 -16.42
N TYR A 286 12.85 26.62 -16.94
CA TYR A 286 12.65 26.09 -18.29
C TYR A 286 11.58 26.83 -19.10
N SER A 287 11.47 26.54 -20.40
CA SER A 287 10.59 27.30 -21.31
C SER A 287 9.10 26.99 -21.06
N PRO A 288 8.18 27.93 -21.35
CA PRO A 288 6.72 27.70 -21.26
C PRO A 288 6.24 26.46 -22.01
N GLU A 289 6.88 26.11 -23.13
CA GLU A 289 6.58 24.94 -23.95
C GLU A 289 6.82 23.62 -23.18
N GLN A 290 7.89 23.55 -22.37
CA GLN A 290 8.19 22.36 -21.57
C GLN A 290 7.19 22.19 -20.43
N ILE A 291 6.73 23.30 -19.83
CA ILE A 291 5.68 23.30 -18.80
C ILE A 291 4.36 22.79 -19.42
N GLU A 292 3.97 23.31 -20.58
CA GLU A 292 2.76 22.89 -21.28
C GLU A 292 2.80 21.40 -21.64
N LYS A 293 3.95 20.93 -22.16
CA LYS A 293 4.15 19.51 -22.45
C LYS A 293 3.98 18.63 -21.20
N ASN A 294 4.63 18.98 -20.08
CA ASN A 294 4.52 18.19 -18.85
C ASN A 294 3.09 18.19 -18.29
N ASN A 295 2.40 19.33 -18.35
CA ASN A 295 1.00 19.42 -17.91
C ASN A 295 0.07 18.58 -18.79
N SER A 296 0.28 18.58 -20.12
CA SER A 296 -0.45 17.74 -21.07
C SER A 296 -0.23 16.25 -20.79
N GLU A 297 1.02 15.83 -20.58
CA GLU A 297 1.37 14.44 -20.23
C GLU A 297 0.73 14.02 -18.89
N GLN A 298 0.79 14.88 -17.86
CA GLN A 298 0.15 14.60 -16.58
C GLN A 298 -1.38 14.48 -16.70
N GLN A 299 -2.00 15.37 -17.49
CA GLN A 299 -3.44 15.32 -17.72
C GLN A 299 -3.85 14.07 -18.49
N LYS A 300 -3.06 13.68 -19.50
CA LYS A 300 -3.26 12.42 -20.24
C LYS A 300 -3.21 11.21 -19.31
N LEU A 301 -2.21 11.14 -18.43
CA LEU A 301 -2.10 10.05 -17.44
C LEU A 301 -3.31 10.02 -16.49
N LYS A 302 -3.76 11.17 -15.99
CA LYS A 302 -4.94 11.27 -15.12
C LYS A 302 -6.21 10.78 -15.82
N SER A 303 -6.41 11.17 -17.09
CA SER A 303 -7.54 10.74 -17.90
C SER A 303 -7.52 9.25 -18.17
N GLN A 304 -6.36 8.70 -18.57
CA GLN A 304 -6.15 7.26 -18.75
C GLN A 304 -6.50 6.47 -17.50
N PHE A 305 -5.96 6.89 -16.35
CA PHE A 305 -6.23 6.24 -15.08
C PHE A 305 -7.72 6.30 -14.70
N SER A 306 -8.37 7.46 -14.88
CA SER A 306 -9.80 7.60 -14.61
C SER A 306 -10.64 6.69 -15.49
N CYS A 307 -10.35 6.64 -16.79
CA CYS A 307 -11.04 5.80 -17.76
C CYS A 307 -10.88 4.30 -17.43
N LEU A 308 -9.65 3.84 -17.22
CA LEU A 308 -9.39 2.44 -16.85
C LEU A 308 -10.07 2.05 -15.54
N THR A 309 -10.08 2.96 -14.57
CA THR A 309 -10.76 2.73 -13.29
C THR A 309 -12.26 2.60 -13.47
N GLU A 310 -12.89 3.37 -14.35
CA GLU A 310 -14.33 3.27 -14.64
C GLU A 310 -14.70 1.99 -15.39
N ILE A 311 -13.84 1.53 -16.30
CA ILE A 311 -14.04 0.25 -17.02
C ILE A 311 -13.84 -0.93 -16.08
N ARG A 312 -12.79 -0.86 -15.23
CA ARG A 312 -12.50 -1.88 -14.23
C ARG A 312 -13.63 -1.93 -13.20
N MET A 313 -13.90 -0.81 -12.55
CA MET A 313 -14.78 -0.75 -11.38
C MET A 313 -16.15 -0.22 -11.75
N LYS A 314 -17.14 -1.10 -11.94
CA LYS A 314 -18.54 -0.65 -12.00
C LYS A 314 -18.93 -0.03 -10.66
N LYS A 315 -19.47 1.19 -10.68
CA LYS A 315 -19.85 1.93 -9.46
C LYS A 315 -20.79 1.15 -8.55
N GLU A 316 -21.67 0.35 -9.14
CA GLU A 316 -22.74 -0.40 -8.47
C GLU A 316 -22.23 -1.65 -7.72
N HIS A 317 -21.04 -2.18 -8.08
CA HIS A 317 -20.52 -3.46 -7.59
C HIS A 317 -19.01 -3.40 -7.29
N LEU A 318 -18.60 -2.31 -6.65
CA LEU A 318 -17.19 -2.01 -6.46
C LEU A 318 -16.44 -3.06 -5.64
N LEU A 319 -17.13 -3.75 -4.72
CA LEU A 319 -16.53 -4.80 -3.91
C LEU A 319 -16.48 -6.16 -4.63
N ASP A 320 -17.38 -6.44 -5.57
CA ASP A 320 -17.48 -7.76 -6.23
C ASP A 320 -16.14 -8.22 -6.81
N GLU A 321 -15.35 -7.33 -7.40
CA GLU A 321 -14.02 -7.66 -7.95
C GLU A 321 -12.97 -7.91 -6.87
N TYR A 322 -13.04 -7.22 -5.73
CA TYR A 322 -12.11 -7.44 -4.61
C TYR A 322 -12.43 -8.73 -3.86
N LEU A 323 -13.71 -9.10 -3.84
CA LEU A 323 -14.19 -10.29 -3.15
C LEU A 323 -14.18 -11.53 -4.07
N ASP A 324 -13.92 -11.36 -5.37
CA ASP A 324 -13.63 -12.44 -6.32
C ASP A 324 -12.17 -12.93 -6.16
N PRO A 325 -11.97 -14.16 -5.65
CA PRO A 325 -10.66 -14.79 -5.45
C PRO A 325 -9.76 -14.80 -6.68
N GLN A 326 -10.35 -15.16 -7.82
CA GLN A 326 -9.59 -15.33 -9.06
C GLN A 326 -9.15 -13.98 -9.59
N TYR A 327 -10.03 -12.98 -9.44
CA TYR A 327 -9.74 -11.61 -9.82
C TYR A 327 -8.59 -11.03 -8.99
N TYR A 328 -8.63 -11.16 -7.66
CA TYR A 328 -7.57 -10.66 -6.78
C TYR A 328 -6.21 -11.29 -7.09
N ASN A 329 -6.16 -12.63 -7.22
CA ASN A 329 -4.92 -13.34 -7.53
C ASN A 329 -4.32 -12.96 -8.88
N GLN A 330 -5.16 -12.73 -9.89
CA GLN A 330 -4.71 -12.23 -11.20
C GLN A 330 -4.16 -10.81 -11.11
N TRP A 331 -4.87 -9.91 -10.43
CA TRP A 331 -4.41 -8.54 -10.21
C TRP A 331 -3.05 -8.53 -9.51
N LYS A 332 -2.91 -9.27 -8.39
CA LYS A 332 -1.66 -9.38 -7.63
C LYS A 332 -0.51 -9.85 -8.52
N LYS A 333 -0.73 -10.91 -9.31
CA LYS A 333 0.27 -11.44 -10.25
C LYS A 333 0.74 -10.36 -11.24
N PHE A 334 -0.17 -9.60 -11.82
CA PHE A 334 0.20 -8.53 -12.75
C PHE A 334 0.96 -7.40 -12.05
N VAL A 335 0.55 -7.01 -10.84
CA VAL A 335 1.24 -5.97 -10.08
C VAL A 335 2.69 -6.36 -9.79
N LEU A 336 2.94 -7.57 -9.32
CA LEU A 336 4.29 -8.03 -8.98
C LEU A 336 5.25 -8.01 -10.17
N VAL A 337 4.76 -8.41 -11.34
CA VAL A 337 5.57 -8.54 -12.56
C VAL A 337 5.71 -7.21 -13.31
N GLU A 338 4.62 -6.45 -13.44
CA GLU A 338 4.51 -5.34 -14.41
C GLU A 338 4.19 -4.00 -13.76
N GLY A 339 3.81 -4.00 -12.48
CA GLY A 339 3.38 -2.81 -11.76
C GLY A 339 1.88 -2.53 -11.86
N GLU A 340 1.41 -1.63 -11.02
CA GLU A 340 0.01 -1.30 -10.82
C GLU A 340 -0.71 -0.80 -12.07
N PHE A 341 -0.04 0.04 -12.87
CA PHE A 341 -0.68 0.65 -14.04
C PHE A 341 -0.93 -0.38 -15.14
N GLU A 342 0.05 -1.25 -15.43
CA GLU A 342 -0.14 -2.34 -16.40
C GLU A 342 -1.12 -3.39 -15.89
N ALA A 343 -1.08 -3.71 -14.59
CA ALA A 343 -2.09 -4.56 -13.96
C ALA A 343 -3.50 -3.98 -14.17
N MET A 344 -3.68 -2.68 -13.99
CA MET A 344 -4.97 -2.02 -14.22
C MET A 344 -5.46 -2.15 -15.66
N LYS A 345 -4.58 -2.01 -16.66
CA LYS A 345 -4.95 -2.23 -18.08
C LYS A 345 -5.41 -3.66 -18.33
N LYS A 346 -4.67 -4.64 -17.81
CA LYS A 346 -5.01 -6.06 -17.98
C LYS A 346 -6.32 -6.42 -17.29
N MET A 347 -6.54 -5.92 -16.07
CA MET A 347 -7.80 -6.14 -15.36
C MET A 347 -8.97 -5.47 -16.09
N ALA A 348 -8.80 -4.26 -16.65
CA ALA A 348 -9.82 -3.61 -17.47
C ALA A 348 -10.13 -4.43 -18.74
N GLN A 349 -9.12 -5.04 -19.38
CA GLN A 349 -9.31 -5.93 -20.53
C GLN A 349 -10.07 -7.20 -20.17
N ILE A 350 -9.77 -7.79 -19.02
CA ILE A 350 -10.49 -8.96 -18.51
C ILE A 350 -11.95 -8.60 -18.26
N ASN A 351 -12.23 -7.46 -17.61
CA ASN A 351 -13.61 -7.03 -17.36
C ASN A 351 -14.35 -6.72 -18.67
N TYR A 352 -13.71 -6.05 -19.62
CA TYR A 352 -14.27 -5.80 -20.94
C TYR A 352 -14.70 -7.10 -21.64
N GLN A 353 -13.84 -8.13 -21.64
CA GLN A 353 -14.19 -9.43 -22.21
C GLN A 353 -15.36 -10.08 -21.47
N LYS A 354 -15.36 -10.06 -20.13
CA LYS A 354 -16.50 -10.56 -19.32
C LYS A 354 -17.81 -9.86 -19.69
N GLN A 355 -17.79 -8.55 -19.96
CA GLN A 355 -18.98 -7.81 -20.38
C GLN A 355 -19.47 -8.23 -21.77
N LEU A 356 -18.57 -8.46 -22.73
CA LEU A 356 -18.94 -8.97 -24.05
C LEU A 356 -19.54 -10.38 -23.98
N ASP A 357 -18.97 -11.25 -23.14
CA ASP A 357 -19.41 -12.64 -22.99
C ASP A 357 -20.85 -12.75 -22.45
N ILE A 358 -21.28 -11.76 -21.64
CA ILE A 358 -22.68 -11.66 -21.16
C ILE A 358 -23.60 -10.84 -22.09
N GLY A 359 -23.12 -10.48 -23.29
CA GLY A 359 -23.91 -9.79 -24.31
C GLY A 359 -24.09 -8.28 -24.06
N ASN A 360 -23.26 -7.64 -23.24
CA ASN A 360 -23.33 -6.20 -23.03
C ASN A 360 -22.72 -5.44 -24.22
N GLU A 361 -23.58 -5.02 -25.17
CA GLU A 361 -23.18 -4.25 -26.36
C GLU A 361 -22.59 -2.87 -26.03
N ASN A 362 -22.82 -2.35 -24.82
CA ASN A 362 -22.29 -1.06 -24.36
C ASN A 362 -20.93 -1.20 -23.63
N ALA A 363 -20.29 -2.37 -23.69
CA ALA A 363 -18.98 -2.58 -23.09
C ALA A 363 -17.93 -1.63 -23.71
N VAL A 364 -17.23 -0.88 -22.85
CA VAL A 364 -16.20 0.07 -23.30
C VAL A 364 -14.85 -0.64 -23.43
N ASN A 365 -14.26 -0.59 -24.62
CA ASN A 365 -12.94 -1.16 -24.87
C ASN A 365 -11.86 -0.34 -24.13
N PRO A 366 -11.00 -0.96 -23.29
CA PRO A 366 -9.95 -0.25 -22.56
C PRO A 366 -8.96 0.50 -23.45
N GLN A 367 -8.81 0.09 -24.72
CA GLN A 367 -7.93 0.77 -25.67
C GLN A 367 -8.39 2.22 -25.93
N ALA A 368 -9.69 2.50 -25.82
CA ALA A 368 -10.25 3.85 -25.95
C ALA A 368 -9.74 4.81 -24.87
N CYS A 369 -9.18 4.32 -23.76
CA CYS A 369 -8.55 5.17 -22.76
C CYS A 369 -7.23 5.82 -23.22
N PHE A 370 -6.64 5.35 -24.32
CA PHE A 370 -5.32 5.77 -24.80
C PHE A 370 -5.33 6.61 -26.08
N GLU A 371 -6.51 6.70 -26.72
CA GLU A 371 -6.80 7.57 -27.86
C GLU A 371 -7.00 9.02 -27.39
#